data_AF-W6KQG2-F1
#
_entry.id   AF-W6KQG2-F1
#
_cell.length_a   1.000
_cell.length_b   1.000
_cell.length_c   1.000
_cell.angle_alpha   90.00
_cell.angle_beta   90.00
_cell.angle_gamma   90.00
#
_symmetry.space_group_name_H-M   'P 1'
#
loop_
_entity.id
_entity.type
_entity.pdbx_description
1 polymer ?
#
loop_
_entity_poly.entity_id
_entity_poly.type
_entity_poly.pdbx_seq_one_letter_code
_entity_poly.pdbx_strand_id
1 'polypeptide(L)'
;MENLPAEESTTPQDRKDEPASDNNDNNLLARNQWNMQLVQTLRDSVPLSTSNDIIRMIKDAKNSKEVRHLLYNVVYKHHLCFDPLNGHSYRVAVLQSLTYVAPRIHCMHEWFDCIDRFRHFGFILTRTYAAEGYTTIREWLSYCFNFEGRTPRIVTEGISHIRELTQWCQEDRLVFDHVLYTRIVFLLTMVVSFFDRQNMYRASFPADFSKRDGVVVEWVVGNERSTDYDECVLQCDAFIEEILDLLRKDVPSRPSFSLMYRLIDYYFATDNVDKMIATMEDAVSYGIDIAESSSAKLMQLACALNYPNVPELFMRWRVTLPQCVLATPDMSRLMFYYSRSGGGKPCPMCGEPFNHRNVGVYQWMQTPPHQRLCPALKMARVEKGELEECRTLPQNADWSQKAFQLWDLSRRRSIEWATVEWRAFLLCCMFSPRALEAVELLNKHLDESRMDDFLRATYLRLLRHHAPEQAVITLERWKEHHYKISPIALQEGLMAAAAVEDAASRYYGVCRFWEAILEKDAYIMPFTKRNLQGRYAALKQQVGNLSREETNIFEVIIAAEPAQLSLLDMKDSASDYVVGTSMKNVYTQPSASQRPNRKKTRPN
;
A
#
# COMPACT_ATOMS: atom_id res chain seq x y z
N MET A 1 20.42 40.28 68.64
CA MET A 1 21.56 40.78 67.85
C MET A 1 21.03 40.98 66.44
N GLU A 2 20.23 42.03 66.21
CA GLU A 2 20.63 43.46 66.08
C GLU A 2 20.97 43.79 64.60
N ASN A 3 20.50 44.87 63.97
CA ASN A 3 19.58 45.95 64.40
C ASN A 3 18.82 46.56 63.19
N LEU A 4 17.73 47.28 63.48
CA LEU A 4 16.99 48.24 62.62
C LEU A 4 17.78 49.60 62.56
N PRO A 5 17.27 50.76 62.06
CA PRO A 5 15.97 51.15 61.45
C PRO A 5 16.05 52.12 60.23
N ALA A 6 14.89 52.67 59.80
CA ALA A 6 14.65 54.07 59.34
C ALA A 6 15.37 54.61 58.06
N GLU A 7 14.92 55.59 57.25
CA GLU A 7 13.70 56.44 57.06
C GLU A 7 13.87 57.22 55.69
N GLU A 8 12.99 58.05 55.10
CA GLU A 8 11.70 58.67 55.52
C GLU A 8 10.69 58.92 54.33
N SER A 9 10.29 60.18 54.07
CA SER A 9 9.20 60.76 53.23
C SER A 9 9.69 61.48 51.93
N THR A 10 8.97 62.30 51.13
CA THR A 10 7.66 63.01 51.15
C THR A 10 7.17 63.37 49.71
N THR A 11 5.91 63.77 49.51
CA THR A 11 5.31 64.31 48.24
C THR A 11 5.02 65.83 48.31
N PRO A 12 5.01 66.57 47.16
CA PRO A 12 3.78 67.28 46.66
C PRO A 12 3.63 67.29 45.09
N GLN A 13 2.43 67.27 44.46
CA GLN A 13 1.48 68.38 44.15
C GLN A 13 2.05 69.53 43.25
N ASP A 14 1.37 70.16 42.27
CA ASP A 14 -0.03 70.08 41.76
C ASP A 14 -0.22 70.88 40.43
N ARG A 15 -1.48 70.92 39.87
CA ARG A 15 -2.07 71.88 38.88
C ARG A 15 -1.90 71.64 37.35
N LYS A 16 -2.86 72.00 36.46
CA LYS A 16 -4.33 72.32 36.53
C LYS A 16 -4.91 72.47 35.10
N ASP A 17 -6.20 72.17 34.90
CA ASP A 17 -7.28 73.08 34.41
C ASP A 17 -8.50 72.34 33.80
N GLU A 18 -9.69 72.87 34.05
CA GLU A 18 -11.06 72.39 33.65
C GLU A 18 -11.59 73.29 32.46
N PRO A 19 -12.88 73.30 31.98
CA PRO A 19 -14.11 72.63 32.48
C PRO A 19 -15.20 72.19 31.46
N ALA A 20 -16.33 71.73 32.03
CA ALA A 20 -17.73 71.93 31.60
C ALA A 20 -18.42 71.04 30.53
N SER A 21 -19.12 70.01 31.04
CA SER A 21 -20.59 69.85 30.94
C SER A 21 -21.30 69.88 29.57
N ASP A 22 -21.74 68.70 29.10
CA ASP A 22 -23.09 68.56 28.54
C ASP A 22 -23.71 67.20 28.91
N ASN A 23 -24.82 67.20 29.65
CA ASN A 23 -25.27 66.03 30.43
C ASN A 23 -26.52 65.33 29.86
N ASN A 24 -26.77 65.46 28.56
CA ASN A 24 -27.99 64.97 27.90
C ASN A 24 -27.72 63.82 26.90
N ASP A 25 -26.60 63.86 26.16
CA ASP A 25 -26.24 62.82 25.19
C ASP A 25 -25.88 61.48 25.86
N ASN A 26 -25.38 61.51 27.10
CA ASN A 26 -25.04 60.28 27.85
C ASN A 26 -26.26 59.36 28.08
N ASN A 27 -27.48 59.89 28.20
CA ASN A 27 -28.68 59.05 28.33
C ASN A 27 -29.12 58.43 26.99
N LEU A 28 -28.85 59.09 25.86
CA LEU A 28 -29.09 58.55 24.51
C LEU A 28 -28.03 57.52 24.12
N LEU A 29 -26.75 57.80 24.43
CA LEU A 29 -25.64 56.85 24.28
C LEU A 29 -25.79 55.63 25.20
N ALA A 30 -26.20 55.82 26.46
CA ALA A 30 -26.48 54.71 27.37
C ALA A 30 -27.68 53.86 26.90
N ARG A 31 -28.77 54.47 26.40
CA ARG A 31 -29.88 53.71 25.78
C ARG A 31 -29.45 52.97 24.52
N ASN A 32 -28.61 53.57 23.68
CA ASN A 32 -28.12 52.91 22.46
C ASN A 32 -27.10 51.81 22.76
N GLN A 33 -26.26 51.97 23.79
CA GLN A 33 -25.38 50.91 24.30
C GLN A 33 -26.16 49.79 24.99
N TRP A 34 -27.20 50.11 25.77
CA TRP A 34 -28.10 49.10 26.33
C TRP A 34 -28.91 48.39 25.25
N ASN A 35 -29.36 49.08 24.20
CA ASN A 35 -30.00 48.43 23.05
C ASN A 35 -29.00 47.57 22.27
N MET A 36 -27.74 48.00 22.10
CA MET A 36 -26.70 47.20 21.46
C MET A 36 -26.28 45.99 22.31
N GLN A 37 -26.16 46.15 23.64
CA GLN A 37 -25.92 45.03 24.56
C GLN A 37 -27.13 44.12 24.65
N LEU A 38 -28.36 44.63 24.64
CA LEU A 38 -29.58 43.82 24.60
C LEU A 38 -29.70 43.10 23.26
N VAL A 39 -29.34 43.71 22.12
CA VAL A 39 -29.28 43.06 20.81
C VAL A 39 -28.14 42.03 20.74
N GLN A 40 -27.01 42.28 21.40
CA GLN A 40 -25.91 41.31 21.50
C GLN A 40 -26.31 40.15 22.43
N THR A 41 -26.92 40.42 23.58
CA THR A 41 -27.49 39.42 24.47
C THR A 41 -28.66 38.69 23.83
N LEU A 42 -29.47 39.31 22.97
CA LEU A 42 -30.52 38.65 22.15
C LEU A 42 -29.93 37.87 20.97
N ARG A 43 -28.69 38.18 20.53
CA ARG A 43 -27.91 37.34 19.61
C ARG A 43 -27.27 36.14 20.33
N ASP A 44 -26.81 36.35 21.56
CA ASP A 44 -26.26 35.30 22.43
C ASP A 44 -27.36 34.47 23.13
N SER A 45 -28.60 34.96 23.13
CA SER A 45 -29.82 34.27 23.59
C SER A 45 -30.84 34.09 22.46
N VAL A 46 -30.37 33.99 21.20
CA VAL A 46 -31.18 33.36 20.14
C VAL A 46 -31.50 31.95 20.63
N PRO A 47 -32.77 31.62 20.95
CA PRO A 47 -33.14 30.23 21.00
C PRO A 47 -32.94 29.73 19.57
N LEU A 48 -32.24 28.62 19.36
CA LEU A 48 -32.07 28.02 18.05
C LEU A 48 -33.45 27.54 17.57
N SER A 49 -34.20 28.46 16.98
CA SER A 49 -35.65 28.43 16.93
C SER A 49 -36.09 27.63 15.73
N THR A 50 -36.69 26.47 16.00
CA THR A 50 -37.06 25.40 15.06
C THR A 50 -35.90 24.52 14.60
N SER A 51 -36.21 23.22 14.47
CA SER A 51 -35.26 22.20 14.01
C SER A 51 -34.70 22.50 12.59
N ASN A 52 -35.46 23.21 11.76
CA ASN A 52 -35.12 23.46 10.36
C ASN A 52 -33.90 24.39 10.20
N ASP A 53 -33.77 25.42 11.04
CA ASP A 53 -32.61 26.32 10.96
C ASP A 53 -31.32 25.59 11.38
N ILE A 54 -31.39 24.68 12.36
CA ILE A 54 -30.26 23.85 12.79
C ILE A 54 -29.90 22.82 11.72
N ILE A 55 -30.90 22.18 11.08
CA ILE A 55 -30.70 21.30 9.93
C ILE A 55 -29.91 22.04 8.84
N ARG A 56 -30.28 23.30 8.53
CA ARG A 56 -29.57 24.12 7.54
C ARG A 56 -28.15 24.46 8.01
N MET A 57 -27.97 24.95 9.24
CA MET A 57 -26.65 25.31 9.78
C MET A 57 -25.66 24.14 9.78
N ILE A 58 -26.10 22.92 10.12
CA ILE A 58 -25.26 21.72 10.08
C ILE A 58 -24.92 21.33 8.63
N LYS A 59 -25.88 21.43 7.69
CA LYS A 59 -25.67 21.12 6.25
C LYS A 59 -24.74 22.09 5.53
N ASP A 60 -24.77 23.36 5.92
CA ASP A 60 -23.95 24.43 5.32
C ASP A 60 -22.54 24.52 5.91
N ALA A 61 -22.24 23.77 6.98
CA ALA A 61 -20.92 23.72 7.59
C ALA A 61 -19.86 23.16 6.64
N LYS A 62 -18.70 23.83 6.60
CA LYS A 62 -17.62 23.58 5.63
C LYS A 62 -16.55 22.62 6.13
N ASN A 63 -16.44 22.45 7.45
CA ASN A 63 -15.40 21.65 8.09
C ASN A 63 -15.83 21.18 9.50
N SER A 64 -15.10 20.21 10.06
CA SER A 64 -15.37 19.65 11.40
C SER A 64 -15.30 20.67 12.53
N LYS A 65 -14.46 21.72 12.44
CA LYS A 65 -14.37 22.76 13.48
C LYS A 65 -15.64 23.62 13.57
N GLU A 66 -16.22 23.97 12.42
CA GLU A 66 -17.52 24.66 12.35
C GLU A 66 -18.62 23.79 12.95
N VAL A 67 -18.70 22.50 12.58
CA VAL A 67 -19.67 21.57 13.18
C VAL A 67 -19.48 21.41 14.68
N ARG A 68 -18.24 21.30 15.18
CA ARG A 68 -17.97 21.23 16.63
C ARG A 68 -18.49 22.47 17.37
N HIS A 69 -18.30 23.66 16.80
CA HIS A 69 -18.81 24.90 17.39
C HIS A 69 -20.35 24.98 17.35
N LEU A 70 -20.97 24.52 16.27
CA LEU A 70 -22.44 24.41 16.16
C LEU A 70 -23.00 23.41 17.18
N LEU A 71 -22.42 22.21 17.28
CA LEU A 71 -22.84 21.18 18.24
C LEU A 71 -22.66 21.65 19.69
N TYR A 72 -21.64 22.45 20.01
CA TYR A 72 -21.53 23.06 21.34
C TYR A 72 -22.73 23.97 21.68
N ASN A 73 -23.28 24.71 20.71
CA ASN A 73 -24.46 25.54 20.95
C ASN A 73 -25.78 24.76 20.83
N VAL A 74 -25.82 23.67 20.05
CA VAL A 74 -27.00 22.81 19.87
C VAL A 74 -27.07 21.73 20.96
N VAL A 75 -26.14 20.78 20.96
CA VAL A 75 -26.13 19.57 21.81
C VAL A 75 -25.90 19.90 23.27
N TYR A 76 -24.99 20.84 23.59
CA TYR A 76 -24.58 21.12 24.96
C TYR A 76 -25.36 22.24 25.66
N LYS A 77 -26.09 23.11 24.92
CA LYS A 77 -26.82 24.25 25.51
C LYS A 77 -28.33 24.23 25.27
N HIS A 78 -28.83 23.59 24.21
CA HIS A 78 -30.25 23.70 23.88
C HIS A 78 -31.10 22.77 24.75
N HIS A 79 -32.08 23.32 25.47
CA HIS A 79 -32.94 22.59 26.40
C HIS A 79 -33.59 21.33 25.81
N LEU A 80 -34.04 21.38 24.54
CA LEU A 80 -34.61 20.19 23.86
C LEU A 80 -33.61 19.04 23.63
N CYS A 81 -32.30 19.24 23.73
CA CYS A 81 -31.36 18.12 23.72
C CYS A 81 -31.48 17.28 25.00
N PHE A 82 -31.75 17.92 26.13
CA PHE A 82 -31.78 17.32 27.46
C PHE A 82 -33.19 16.88 27.91
N ASP A 83 -34.26 17.39 27.28
CA ASP A 83 -35.65 17.01 27.58
C ASP A 83 -35.95 15.57 27.09
N PRO A 84 -36.18 14.58 27.97
CA PRO A 84 -36.45 13.20 27.55
C PRO A 84 -37.80 13.05 26.84
N LEU A 85 -38.79 13.89 27.17
CA LEU A 85 -40.18 13.77 26.76
C LEU A 85 -40.45 14.50 25.43
N ASN A 86 -40.04 15.77 25.33
CA ASN A 86 -40.34 16.62 24.17
C ASN A 86 -39.16 16.75 23.19
N GLY A 87 -37.95 16.37 23.62
CA GLY A 87 -36.72 16.59 22.87
C GLY A 87 -36.45 15.61 21.71
N HIS A 88 -37.19 14.50 21.62
CA HIS A 88 -36.86 13.40 20.70
C HIS A 88 -36.76 13.84 19.23
N SER A 89 -37.80 14.51 18.69
CA SER A 89 -37.81 14.98 17.30
C SER A 89 -36.69 15.99 16.98
N TYR A 90 -36.27 16.77 17.98
CA TYR A 90 -35.16 17.71 17.87
C TYR A 90 -33.82 16.96 17.81
N ARG A 91 -33.58 16.01 18.73
CA ARG A 91 -32.39 15.12 18.71
C ARG A 91 -32.27 14.37 17.38
N VAL A 92 -33.37 13.81 16.88
CA VAL A 92 -33.42 13.12 15.58
C VAL A 92 -33.05 14.07 14.43
N ALA A 93 -33.61 15.28 14.36
CA ALA A 93 -33.30 16.24 13.30
C ALA A 93 -31.83 16.67 13.28
N VAL A 94 -31.24 16.91 14.47
CA VAL A 94 -29.80 17.19 14.64
C VAL A 94 -28.97 16.02 14.13
N LEU A 95 -29.29 14.80 14.58
CA LEU A 95 -28.50 13.62 14.24
C LEU A 95 -28.62 13.22 12.76
N GLN A 96 -29.79 13.32 12.14
CA GLN A 96 -29.96 13.09 10.70
C GLN A 96 -29.11 14.06 9.88
N SER A 97 -29.08 15.34 10.29
CA SER A 97 -28.28 16.37 9.62
C SER A 97 -26.78 16.10 9.78
N LEU A 98 -26.35 15.75 10.99
CA LEU A 98 -24.95 15.43 11.27
C LEU A 98 -24.51 14.17 10.50
N THR A 99 -25.34 13.12 10.49
CA THR A 99 -25.09 11.85 9.76
C THR A 99 -24.95 12.08 8.26
N TYR A 100 -25.77 12.96 7.67
CA TYR A 100 -25.68 13.30 6.24
C TYR A 100 -24.38 14.06 5.89
N VAL A 101 -23.85 14.86 6.82
CA VAL A 101 -22.72 15.76 6.56
C VAL A 101 -21.37 15.15 6.96
N ALA A 102 -21.35 14.31 8.00
CA ALA A 102 -20.12 13.80 8.61
C ALA A 102 -19.15 13.08 7.65
N PRO A 103 -19.61 12.25 6.69
CA PRO A 103 -18.73 11.67 5.68
C PRO A 103 -18.03 12.73 4.80
N ARG A 104 -18.72 13.82 4.44
CA ARG A 104 -18.22 14.88 3.54
C ARG A 104 -17.18 15.79 4.18
N ILE A 105 -17.31 16.08 5.48
CA ILE A 105 -16.46 17.05 6.18
C ILE A 105 -15.53 16.41 7.23
N HIS A 106 -15.50 15.09 7.27
CA HIS A 106 -14.66 14.26 8.14
C HIS A 106 -14.84 14.53 9.65
N CYS A 107 -16.06 14.83 10.09
CA CYS A 107 -16.39 15.10 11.51
C CYS A 107 -16.84 13.84 12.28
N MET A 108 -16.06 12.77 12.17
CA MET A 108 -16.39 11.47 12.78
C MET A 108 -16.51 11.56 14.32
N HIS A 109 -15.55 12.20 14.99
CA HIS A 109 -15.57 12.31 16.46
C HIS A 109 -16.79 13.13 16.95
N GLU A 110 -17.17 14.19 16.22
CA GLU A 110 -18.39 14.96 16.48
C GLU A 110 -19.67 14.12 16.33
N TRP A 111 -19.69 13.19 15.36
CA TRP A 111 -20.80 12.27 15.16
C TRP A 111 -20.93 11.25 16.31
N PHE A 112 -19.80 10.68 16.77
CA PHE A 112 -19.76 9.76 17.90
C PHE A 112 -20.20 10.44 19.23
N ASP A 113 -19.64 11.59 19.60
CA ASP A 113 -20.03 12.32 20.83
C ASP A 113 -21.51 12.73 20.81
N CYS A 114 -22.06 13.10 19.65
CA CYS A 114 -23.49 13.40 19.51
C CYS A 114 -24.39 12.18 19.74
N ILE A 115 -23.98 10.99 19.26
CA ILE A 115 -24.74 9.75 19.43
C ILE A 115 -24.69 9.27 20.87
N ASP A 116 -23.50 9.18 21.47
CA ASP A 116 -23.34 8.72 22.85
C ASP A 116 -24.24 9.53 23.79
N ARG A 117 -24.18 10.86 23.70
CA ARG A 117 -25.06 11.77 24.46
C ARG A 117 -26.53 11.49 24.23
N PHE A 118 -26.97 11.30 22.99
CA PHE A 118 -28.39 11.09 22.70
C PHE A 118 -28.87 9.70 23.10
N ARG A 119 -28.01 8.66 23.09
CA ARG A 119 -28.32 7.32 23.62
C ARG A 119 -28.63 7.37 25.12
N HIS A 120 -27.90 8.17 25.90
CA HIS A 120 -28.22 8.44 27.31
C HIS A 120 -29.62 9.08 27.53
N PHE A 121 -30.20 9.72 26.50
CA PHE A 121 -31.57 10.25 26.51
C PHE A 121 -32.58 9.37 25.75
N GLY A 122 -32.31 8.06 25.65
CA GLY A 122 -33.21 7.07 25.06
C GLY A 122 -33.29 7.06 23.54
N PHE A 123 -32.31 7.65 22.85
CA PHE A 123 -32.15 7.42 21.41
C PHE A 123 -31.62 6.01 21.16
N ILE A 124 -32.19 5.31 20.18
CA ILE A 124 -31.82 3.94 19.80
C ILE A 124 -31.27 3.98 18.37
N LEU A 125 -30.09 3.39 18.16
CA LEU A 125 -29.51 3.23 16.83
C LEU A 125 -30.42 2.38 15.95
N THR A 126 -30.73 2.90 14.75
CA THR A 126 -31.39 2.12 13.71
C THR A 126 -30.35 1.62 12.71
N ARG A 127 -30.72 0.62 11.90
CA ARG A 127 -29.89 0.06 10.83
C ARG A 127 -29.31 1.14 9.90
N THR A 128 -30.07 2.19 9.62
CA THR A 128 -29.61 3.32 8.79
C THR A 128 -28.50 4.10 9.46
N TYR A 129 -28.62 4.44 10.75
CA TYR A 129 -27.56 5.14 11.48
C TYR A 129 -26.31 4.28 11.65
N ALA A 130 -26.46 2.97 11.93
CA ALA A 130 -25.32 2.05 11.97
C ALA A 130 -24.59 1.99 10.62
N ALA A 131 -25.35 1.85 9.52
CA ALA A 131 -24.79 1.83 8.17
C ALA A 131 -24.02 3.12 7.83
N GLU A 132 -24.57 4.29 8.14
CA GLU A 132 -23.90 5.58 7.90
C GLU A 132 -22.77 5.90 8.87
N GLY A 133 -22.79 5.34 10.09
CA GLY A 133 -21.64 5.36 10.99
C GLY A 133 -20.44 4.66 10.38
N TYR A 134 -20.63 3.43 9.86
CA TYR A 134 -19.59 2.73 9.10
C TYR A 134 -19.18 3.49 7.82
N THR A 135 -20.09 4.19 7.14
CA THR A 135 -19.74 5.10 6.03
C THR A 135 -18.85 6.25 6.51
N THR A 136 -19.15 6.84 7.67
CA THR A 136 -18.41 7.99 8.25
C THR A 136 -17.00 7.58 8.67
N ILE A 137 -16.85 6.41 9.31
CA ILE A 137 -15.55 5.81 9.64
C ILE A 137 -14.73 5.60 8.36
N ARG A 138 -15.34 5.08 7.27
CA ARG A 138 -14.67 4.85 5.98
C ARG A 138 -14.06 6.13 5.40
N GLU A 139 -14.82 7.22 5.37
CA GLU A 139 -14.35 8.49 4.81
C GLU A 139 -13.29 9.14 5.71
N TRP A 140 -13.41 9.01 7.04
CA TRP A 140 -12.38 9.47 7.98
C TRP A 140 -11.07 8.69 7.83
N LEU A 141 -11.12 7.36 7.72
CA LEU A 141 -9.94 6.52 7.47
C LEU A 141 -9.24 6.92 6.16
N SER A 142 -10.02 7.12 5.10
CA SER A 142 -9.52 7.53 3.78
C SER A 142 -8.91 8.94 3.82
N TYR A 143 -9.53 9.88 4.55
CA TYR A 143 -8.97 11.21 4.78
C TYR A 143 -7.63 11.15 5.54
N CYS A 144 -7.60 10.43 6.67
CA CYS A 144 -6.38 10.30 7.47
C CYS A 144 -5.24 9.70 6.64
N PHE A 145 -5.49 8.63 5.88
CA PHE A 145 -4.46 8.05 5.02
C PHE A 145 -3.99 9.01 3.91
N ASN A 146 -4.90 9.70 3.23
CA ASN A 146 -4.56 10.57 2.10
C ASN A 146 -3.84 11.86 2.52
N PHE A 147 -4.10 12.39 3.73
CA PHE A 147 -3.55 13.67 4.19
C PHE A 147 -2.48 13.54 5.29
N GLU A 148 -2.59 12.55 6.18
CA GLU A 148 -1.64 12.29 7.27
C GLU A 148 -0.68 11.11 6.98
N GLY A 149 -0.98 10.28 5.97
CA GLY A 149 -0.21 9.09 5.64
C GLY A 149 -0.48 7.91 6.58
N ARG A 150 0.51 7.04 6.78
CA ARG A 150 0.42 5.97 7.78
C ARG A 150 0.61 6.54 9.19
N THR A 151 -0.49 6.75 9.91
CA THR A 151 -0.44 7.09 11.33
C THR A 151 -0.98 5.93 12.17
N PRO A 152 -0.37 5.59 13.33
CA PRO A 152 -0.90 4.54 14.21
C PRO A 152 -2.37 4.76 14.61
N ARG A 153 -2.81 6.02 14.59
CA ARG A 153 -4.18 6.48 14.81
C ARG A 153 -5.21 5.79 13.90
N ILE A 154 -4.85 5.50 12.64
CA ILE A 154 -5.70 4.78 11.68
C ILE A 154 -6.05 3.38 12.20
N VAL A 155 -5.10 2.72 12.88
CA VAL A 155 -5.32 1.41 13.51
C VAL A 155 -6.07 1.58 14.82
N THR A 156 -5.54 2.37 15.76
CA THR A 156 -6.04 2.41 17.13
C THR A 156 -7.43 3.06 17.24
N GLU A 157 -7.61 4.27 16.70
CA GLU A 157 -8.92 4.95 16.70
C GLU A 157 -9.87 4.29 15.69
N GLY A 158 -9.36 3.84 14.53
CA GLY A 158 -10.17 3.15 13.53
C GLY A 158 -10.84 1.90 14.07
N ILE A 159 -10.07 0.97 14.66
CA ILE A 159 -10.62 -0.24 15.29
C ILE A 159 -11.50 0.12 16.49
N SER A 160 -11.10 1.11 17.31
CA SER A 160 -11.89 1.56 18.46
C SER A 160 -13.29 2.02 18.05
N HIS A 161 -13.42 2.88 17.03
CA HIS A 161 -14.72 3.39 16.58
C HIS A 161 -15.57 2.32 15.87
N ILE A 162 -14.96 1.36 15.18
CA ILE A 162 -15.70 0.21 14.62
C ILE A 162 -16.24 -0.66 15.76
N ARG A 163 -15.42 -0.97 16.78
CA ARG A 163 -15.84 -1.76 17.96
C ARG A 163 -16.91 -1.04 18.76
N GLU A 164 -16.74 0.25 19.04
CA GLU A 164 -17.68 1.12 19.76
C GLU A 164 -19.06 1.15 19.08
N LEU A 165 -19.11 1.44 17.78
CA LEU A 165 -20.37 1.44 17.03
C LEU A 165 -21.02 0.03 16.97
N THR A 166 -20.21 -1.03 16.90
CA THR A 166 -20.70 -2.41 16.94
C THR A 166 -21.33 -2.72 18.30
N GLN A 167 -20.65 -2.38 19.40
CA GLN A 167 -21.13 -2.56 20.77
C GLN A 167 -22.42 -1.78 21.01
N TRP A 168 -22.50 -0.51 20.61
CA TRP A 168 -23.71 0.30 20.74
C TRP A 168 -24.91 -0.32 20.04
N CYS A 169 -24.71 -0.88 18.83
CA CYS A 169 -25.77 -1.59 18.12
C CYS A 169 -26.24 -2.85 18.88
N GLN A 170 -25.35 -3.56 19.58
CA GLN A 170 -25.70 -4.74 20.37
C GLN A 170 -26.44 -4.38 21.67
N GLU A 171 -26.00 -3.34 22.38
CA GLU A 171 -26.69 -2.75 23.53
C GLU A 171 -28.12 -2.33 23.16
N ASP A 172 -28.26 -1.69 21.99
CA ASP A 172 -29.53 -1.25 21.40
C ASP A 172 -30.36 -2.41 20.80
N ARG A 173 -29.88 -3.65 20.89
CA ARG A 173 -30.50 -4.90 20.39
C ARG A 173 -30.82 -4.88 18.90
N LEU A 174 -29.99 -4.19 18.12
CA LEU A 174 -30.10 -4.14 16.68
C LEU A 174 -29.70 -5.49 16.08
N VAL A 175 -30.61 -6.09 15.29
CA VAL A 175 -30.33 -7.35 14.59
C VAL A 175 -29.31 -7.10 13.48
N PHE A 176 -28.10 -7.61 13.68
CA PHE A 176 -27.09 -7.64 12.64
C PHE A 176 -27.46 -8.63 11.54
N ASP A 177 -27.08 -8.31 10.31
CA ASP A 177 -27.20 -9.21 9.17
C ASP A 177 -25.87 -9.28 8.41
N HIS A 178 -25.82 -10.18 7.42
CA HIS A 178 -24.66 -10.36 6.55
C HIS A 178 -24.15 -9.04 5.94
N VAL A 179 -25.02 -8.05 5.69
CA VAL A 179 -24.65 -6.76 5.07
C VAL A 179 -23.91 -5.86 6.06
N LEU A 180 -24.34 -5.79 7.32
CA LEU A 180 -23.63 -5.03 8.34
C LEU A 180 -22.26 -5.64 8.66
N TYR A 181 -22.17 -6.96 8.80
CA TYR A 181 -20.86 -7.63 8.97
C TYR A 181 -19.95 -7.45 7.76
N THR A 182 -20.49 -7.49 6.53
CA THR A 182 -19.74 -7.20 5.29
C THR A 182 -19.11 -5.80 5.33
N ARG A 183 -19.78 -4.80 5.94
CA ARG A 183 -19.21 -3.45 6.13
C ARG A 183 -18.09 -3.43 7.16
N ILE A 184 -18.23 -4.12 8.28
CA ILE A 184 -17.21 -4.21 9.33
C ILE A 184 -15.94 -4.87 8.78
N VAL A 185 -16.06 -6.05 8.16
CA VAL A 185 -14.93 -6.76 7.55
C VAL A 185 -14.25 -5.87 6.51
N PHE A 186 -15.02 -5.16 5.67
CA PHE A 186 -14.47 -4.23 4.67
C PHE A 186 -13.68 -3.06 5.29
N LEU A 187 -14.13 -2.49 6.40
CA LEU A 187 -13.38 -1.43 7.10
C LEU A 187 -12.06 -1.95 7.67
N LEU A 188 -12.04 -3.17 8.21
CA LEU A 188 -10.83 -3.82 8.72
C LEU A 188 -9.88 -4.17 7.57
N THR A 189 -10.39 -4.66 6.44
CA THR A 189 -9.62 -4.83 5.21
C THR A 189 -8.99 -3.51 4.76
N MET A 190 -9.70 -2.36 4.85
CA MET A 190 -9.14 -1.05 4.53
C MET A 190 -8.02 -0.64 5.49
N VAL A 191 -8.24 -0.77 6.80
CA VAL A 191 -7.23 -0.47 7.84
C VAL A 191 -5.94 -1.24 7.57
N VAL A 192 -6.03 -2.55 7.34
CA VAL A 192 -4.89 -3.41 6.96
C VAL A 192 -4.26 -2.96 5.64
N SER A 193 -5.07 -2.70 4.60
CA SER A 193 -4.60 -2.35 3.25
C SER A 193 -3.84 -1.02 3.15
N PHE A 194 -4.07 -0.08 4.08
CA PHE A 194 -3.32 1.18 4.16
C PHE A 194 -1.88 1.00 4.67
N PHE A 195 -1.62 -0.08 5.43
CA PHE A 195 -0.29 -0.40 5.94
C PHE A 195 0.50 -1.34 5.01
N ASP A 196 -0.17 -2.04 4.08
CA ASP A 196 0.50 -2.75 3.00
C ASP A 196 1.38 -1.80 2.15
N ARG A 197 2.60 -2.27 1.85
CA ARG A 197 3.59 -1.55 1.05
C ARG A 197 3.24 -1.49 -0.43
N GLN A 198 2.54 -2.48 -1.00
CA GLN A 198 2.22 -2.45 -2.43
C GLN A 198 1.23 -1.32 -2.76
N ASN A 199 0.23 -1.12 -1.91
CA ASN A 199 -0.76 -0.05 -2.09
C ASN A 199 -0.17 1.36 -1.85
N MET A 200 0.73 1.51 -0.88
CA MET A 200 1.50 2.75 -0.69
C MET A 200 2.35 3.10 -1.91
N TYR A 201 3.05 2.13 -2.51
CA TYR A 201 3.78 2.35 -3.76
C TYR A 201 2.87 2.90 -4.87
N ARG A 202 1.68 2.30 -5.06
CA ARG A 202 0.68 2.74 -6.05
C ARG A 202 0.15 4.16 -5.77
N ALA A 203 -0.05 4.52 -4.50
CA ALA A 203 -0.52 5.83 -4.07
C ALA A 203 0.54 6.93 -4.25
N SER A 204 1.80 6.66 -3.90
CA SER A 204 2.91 7.63 -3.97
C SER A 204 3.57 7.74 -5.35
N PHE A 205 3.17 6.93 -6.34
CA PHE A 205 3.72 7.00 -7.70
C PHE A 205 3.30 8.31 -8.40
N PRO A 206 4.22 9.07 -9.04
CA PRO A 206 3.92 10.32 -9.74
C PRO A 206 2.73 10.20 -10.71
N ALA A 207 1.94 11.27 -10.81
CA ALA A 207 0.77 11.30 -11.69
C ALA A 207 1.13 11.17 -13.18
N ASP A 208 2.31 11.65 -13.55
CA ASP A 208 2.79 11.75 -14.93
C ASP A 208 3.37 10.44 -15.48
N PHE A 209 3.63 9.46 -14.59
CA PHE A 209 4.06 8.13 -15.00
C PHE A 209 2.86 7.34 -15.51
N SER A 210 2.94 6.74 -16.71
CA SER A 210 1.79 6.06 -17.32
C SER A 210 1.35 4.83 -16.50
N LYS A 211 0.32 5.00 -15.64
CA LYS A 211 -0.24 3.96 -14.76
C LYS A 211 -1.09 2.92 -15.52
N ARG A 212 -0.65 2.50 -16.71
CA ARG A 212 -1.24 1.39 -17.46
C ARG A 212 -0.39 0.13 -17.30
N ASP A 213 -1.09 -0.94 -16.94
CA ASP A 213 -0.65 -2.33 -16.93
C ASP A 213 0.52 -2.70 -16.00
N GLY A 214 0.15 -3.22 -14.83
CA GLY A 214 0.88 -4.38 -14.30
C GLY A 214 2.08 -4.14 -13.37
N VAL A 215 2.08 -3.11 -12.52
CA VAL A 215 2.90 -3.13 -11.28
C VAL A 215 2.28 -4.10 -10.24
N VAL A 216 2.30 -5.37 -10.64
CA VAL A 216 1.99 -6.59 -9.89
C VAL A 216 3.12 -7.62 -10.11
N VAL A 217 4.08 -7.35 -11.01
CA VAL A 217 5.07 -8.33 -11.47
C VAL A 217 6.47 -8.11 -10.87
N GLU A 218 6.75 -6.92 -10.37
CA GLU A 218 7.85 -6.72 -9.41
C GLU A 218 7.41 -7.18 -8.02
N TRP A 219 7.23 -8.50 -7.88
CA TRP A 219 7.41 -9.15 -6.59
C TRP A 219 8.88 -9.02 -6.23
N VAL A 220 9.20 -7.86 -5.64
CA VAL A 220 10.52 -7.57 -5.12
C VAL A 220 10.81 -8.59 -4.04
N VAL A 221 11.69 -9.52 -4.38
CA VAL A 221 12.51 -10.23 -3.41
C VAL A 221 13.32 -9.16 -2.69
N GLY A 222 12.79 -8.68 -1.55
CA GLY A 222 13.37 -7.58 -0.80
C GLY A 222 12.40 -6.93 0.20
N ASN A 223 12.99 -6.53 1.33
CA ASN A 223 12.45 -5.71 2.41
C ASN A 223 11.42 -6.38 3.35
N GLU A 224 11.91 -6.65 4.55
CA GLU A 224 11.22 -7.17 5.74
C GLU A 224 9.85 -6.52 5.96
N ARG A 225 8.80 -7.32 6.24
CA ARG A 225 7.45 -6.84 6.59
C ARG A 225 7.55 -5.75 7.66
N SER A 226 6.82 -4.64 7.50
CA SER A 226 6.97 -3.50 8.42
C SER A 226 6.21 -3.74 9.72
N THR A 227 6.83 -3.37 10.85
CA THR A 227 6.29 -3.61 12.20
C THR A 227 4.91 -3.00 12.43
N ASP A 228 4.64 -1.85 11.80
CA ASP A 228 3.34 -1.16 11.78
C ASP A 228 2.25 -2.00 11.11
N TYR A 229 2.57 -2.72 10.03
CA TYR A 229 1.66 -3.60 9.31
C TYR A 229 1.41 -4.90 10.09
N ASP A 230 2.43 -5.50 10.70
CA ASP A 230 2.24 -6.68 11.56
C ASP A 230 1.39 -6.38 12.80
N GLU A 231 1.63 -5.26 13.47
CA GLU A 231 0.83 -4.81 14.61
C GLU A 231 -0.62 -4.50 14.20
N CYS A 232 -0.81 -3.85 13.04
CA CYS A 232 -2.12 -3.62 12.44
C CYS A 232 -2.87 -4.94 12.16
N VAL A 233 -2.20 -5.93 11.58
CA VAL A 233 -2.77 -7.26 11.31
C VAL A 233 -3.15 -7.97 12.61
N LEU A 234 -2.31 -7.96 13.65
CA LEU A 234 -2.66 -8.57 14.95
C LEU A 234 -3.91 -7.96 15.58
N GLN A 235 -4.02 -6.62 15.59
CA GLN A 235 -5.17 -5.93 16.17
C GLN A 235 -6.45 -6.15 15.34
N CYS A 236 -6.34 -6.18 14.01
CA CYS A 236 -7.47 -6.47 13.13
C CYS A 236 -7.90 -7.94 13.22
N ASP A 237 -6.97 -8.90 13.28
CA ASP A 237 -7.29 -10.34 13.38
C ASP A 237 -8.01 -10.64 14.70
N ALA A 238 -7.56 -10.08 15.82
CA ALA A 238 -8.24 -10.22 17.11
C ALA A 238 -9.70 -9.76 17.05
N PHE A 239 -9.95 -8.61 16.42
CA PHE A 239 -11.30 -8.08 16.26
C PHE A 239 -12.12 -8.81 15.17
N ILE A 240 -11.49 -9.38 14.14
CA ILE A 240 -12.18 -10.26 13.18
C ILE A 240 -12.70 -11.53 13.87
N GLU A 241 -11.94 -12.15 14.78
CA GLU A 241 -12.43 -13.30 15.54
C GLU A 241 -13.61 -12.91 16.46
N GLU A 242 -13.56 -11.75 17.14
CA GLU A 242 -14.71 -11.19 17.87
C GLU A 242 -15.94 -11.09 16.95
N ILE A 243 -15.78 -10.51 15.76
CA ILE A 243 -16.86 -10.31 14.79
C ILE A 243 -17.41 -11.64 14.22
N LEU A 244 -16.57 -12.64 13.99
CA LEU A 244 -17.01 -13.97 13.55
C LEU A 244 -17.81 -14.71 14.62
N ASP A 245 -17.43 -14.57 15.89
CA ASP A 245 -18.18 -15.15 17.02
C ASP A 245 -19.51 -14.42 17.29
N LEU A 246 -19.62 -13.14 16.94
CA LEU A 246 -20.89 -12.41 16.94
C LEU A 246 -21.78 -12.84 15.77
N LEU A 247 -21.23 -12.91 14.55
CA LEU A 247 -21.93 -13.39 13.36
C LEU A 247 -22.58 -14.76 13.58
N ARG A 248 -21.84 -15.71 14.19
CA ARG A 248 -22.33 -17.07 14.52
C ARG A 248 -23.54 -17.06 15.48
N LYS A 249 -23.66 -16.07 16.35
CA LYS A 249 -24.76 -15.93 17.34
C LYS A 249 -25.95 -15.19 16.73
N ASP A 250 -25.68 -14.09 16.04
CA ASP A 250 -26.71 -13.17 15.56
C ASP A 250 -27.36 -13.66 14.26
N VAL A 251 -26.64 -14.41 13.43
CA VAL A 251 -27.10 -14.89 12.12
C VAL A 251 -26.95 -16.41 11.98
N PRO A 252 -27.94 -17.22 12.42
CA PRO A 252 -27.91 -18.69 12.30
C PRO A 252 -28.16 -19.21 10.87
N SER A 253 -28.12 -18.34 9.86
CA SER A 253 -28.29 -18.68 8.45
C SER A 253 -26.93 -18.84 7.75
N ARG A 254 -26.89 -19.55 6.63
CA ARG A 254 -25.66 -19.70 5.83
C ARG A 254 -25.08 -18.32 5.46
N PRO A 255 -23.75 -18.12 5.49
CA PRO A 255 -23.10 -16.90 5.03
C PRO A 255 -23.52 -16.48 3.63
N SER A 256 -23.64 -15.17 3.39
CA SER A 256 -23.86 -14.67 2.02
C SER A 256 -22.57 -14.69 1.19
N PHE A 257 -22.69 -14.79 -0.14
CA PHE A 257 -21.56 -14.65 -1.07
C PHE A 257 -20.71 -13.40 -0.77
N SER A 258 -21.37 -12.26 -0.56
CA SER A 258 -20.70 -10.99 -0.26
C SER A 258 -19.85 -11.04 1.01
N LEU A 259 -20.32 -11.74 2.04
CA LEU A 259 -19.60 -11.87 3.31
C LEU A 259 -18.39 -12.80 3.16
N MET A 260 -18.56 -13.97 2.54
CA MET A 260 -17.46 -14.90 2.26
C MET A 260 -16.41 -14.24 1.37
N TYR A 261 -16.83 -13.50 0.34
CA TYR A 261 -15.94 -12.74 -0.52
C TYR A 261 -15.15 -11.65 0.24
N ARG A 262 -15.75 -10.95 1.21
CA ARG A 262 -15.03 -9.97 2.04
C ARG A 262 -14.09 -10.61 3.07
N LEU A 263 -14.42 -11.77 3.61
CA LEU A 263 -13.48 -12.53 4.44
C LEU A 263 -12.27 -12.99 3.61
N ILE A 264 -12.49 -13.42 2.37
CA ILE A 264 -11.42 -13.73 1.41
C ILE A 264 -10.59 -12.48 1.05
N ASP A 265 -11.20 -11.31 0.85
CA ASP A 265 -10.50 -10.04 0.67
C ASP A 265 -9.64 -9.68 1.89
N TYR A 266 -10.18 -9.88 3.10
CA TYR A 266 -9.49 -9.62 4.35
C TYR A 266 -8.27 -10.53 4.54
N TYR A 267 -8.43 -11.86 4.42
CA TYR A 267 -7.33 -12.81 4.56
C TYR A 267 -6.29 -12.68 3.45
N PHE A 268 -6.69 -12.22 2.25
CA PHE A 268 -5.74 -11.79 1.24
C PHE A 268 -4.91 -10.58 1.71
N ALA A 269 -5.58 -9.56 2.25
CA ALA A 269 -4.94 -8.33 2.72
C ALA A 269 -4.04 -8.53 3.96
N THR A 270 -4.22 -9.59 4.75
CA THR A 270 -3.36 -9.93 5.90
C THR A 270 -2.24 -10.93 5.58
N ASP A 271 -2.05 -11.31 4.31
CA ASP A 271 -1.19 -12.41 3.83
C ASP A 271 -1.54 -13.81 4.44
N ASN A 272 -2.77 -14.02 4.94
CA ASN A 272 -3.19 -15.25 5.64
C ASN A 272 -3.78 -16.31 4.70
N VAL A 273 -2.91 -17.08 4.03
CA VAL A 273 -3.30 -18.12 3.05
C VAL A 273 -4.18 -19.21 3.65
N ASP A 274 -3.89 -19.71 4.86
CA ASP A 274 -4.61 -20.85 5.41
C ASP A 274 -6.06 -20.49 5.78
N LYS A 275 -6.31 -19.33 6.41
CA LYS A 275 -7.68 -18.85 6.64
C LYS A 275 -8.40 -18.50 5.33
N MET A 276 -7.67 -18.00 4.32
CA MET A 276 -8.23 -17.76 2.99
C MET A 276 -8.71 -19.06 2.34
N ILE A 277 -7.91 -20.13 2.38
CA ILE A 277 -8.27 -21.47 1.88
C ILE A 277 -9.48 -22.02 2.65
N ALA A 278 -9.44 -22.01 3.98
CA ALA A 278 -10.55 -22.49 4.80
C ALA A 278 -11.88 -21.77 4.47
N THR A 279 -11.84 -20.44 4.31
CA THR A 279 -13.01 -19.64 3.91
C THR A 279 -13.52 -20.02 2.52
N MET A 280 -12.62 -20.35 1.58
CA MET A 280 -13.01 -20.82 0.24
C MET A 280 -13.60 -22.24 0.29
N GLU A 281 -13.09 -23.14 1.12
CA GLU A 281 -13.68 -24.47 1.32
C GLU A 281 -15.07 -24.39 1.98
N ASP A 282 -15.23 -23.56 3.01
CA ASP A 282 -16.51 -23.29 3.66
C ASP A 282 -17.53 -22.73 2.66
N ALA A 283 -17.14 -21.74 1.83
CA ALA A 283 -18.02 -21.17 0.80
C ALA A 283 -18.55 -22.26 -0.15
N VAL A 284 -17.67 -23.13 -0.66
CA VAL A 284 -18.07 -24.26 -1.52
C VAL A 284 -18.99 -25.23 -0.76
N SER A 285 -18.73 -25.51 0.52
CA SER A 285 -19.59 -26.37 1.35
C SER A 285 -21.02 -25.83 1.50
N TYR A 286 -21.18 -24.50 1.49
CA TYR A 286 -22.48 -23.84 1.55
C TYR A 286 -23.19 -23.75 0.19
N GLY A 287 -22.54 -24.16 -0.90
CA GLY A 287 -23.04 -24.07 -2.28
C GLY A 287 -22.75 -22.72 -2.95
N ILE A 288 -21.68 -22.04 -2.54
CA ILE A 288 -21.26 -20.73 -3.06
C ILE A 288 -20.04 -20.92 -3.97
N ASP A 289 -20.16 -20.54 -5.25
CA ASP A 289 -19.05 -20.58 -6.19
C ASP A 289 -17.92 -19.60 -5.82
N ILE A 290 -16.68 -20.02 -6.11
CA ILE A 290 -15.47 -19.22 -5.90
C ILE A 290 -15.29 -18.23 -7.04
N ALA A 291 -15.23 -16.94 -6.72
CA ALA A 291 -14.95 -15.90 -7.70
C ALA A 291 -13.53 -16.02 -8.28
N GLU A 292 -13.38 -15.73 -9.58
CA GLU A 292 -12.07 -15.77 -10.26
C GLU A 292 -11.06 -14.78 -9.63
N SER A 293 -11.52 -13.64 -9.11
CA SER A 293 -10.68 -12.70 -8.36
C SER A 293 -10.20 -13.26 -7.02
N SER A 294 -10.89 -14.24 -6.44
CA SER A 294 -10.46 -14.94 -5.21
C SER A 294 -9.41 -16.01 -5.50
N SER A 295 -9.58 -16.80 -6.56
CA SER A 295 -8.53 -17.75 -6.99
C SER A 295 -7.26 -17.03 -7.48
N ALA A 296 -7.41 -15.85 -8.09
CA ALA A 296 -6.31 -14.96 -8.45
C ALA A 296 -5.48 -14.51 -7.24
N LYS A 297 -6.16 -14.02 -6.19
CA LYS A 297 -5.56 -13.59 -4.92
C LYS A 297 -4.83 -14.73 -4.21
N LEU A 298 -5.42 -15.93 -4.23
CA LEU A 298 -4.78 -17.10 -3.65
C LEU A 298 -3.49 -17.43 -4.40
N MET A 299 -3.49 -17.39 -5.73
CA MET A 299 -2.26 -17.58 -6.51
C MET A 299 -1.21 -16.51 -6.19
N GLN A 300 -1.60 -15.25 -5.97
CA GLN A 300 -0.65 -14.20 -5.62
C GLN A 300 0.04 -14.47 -4.28
N LEU A 301 -0.72 -14.80 -3.23
CA LEU A 301 -0.11 -15.17 -1.94
C LEU A 301 0.64 -16.51 -1.99
N ALA A 302 0.15 -17.46 -2.77
CA ALA A 302 0.83 -18.72 -3.04
C ALA A 302 2.23 -18.53 -3.66
N CYS A 303 2.34 -17.69 -4.68
CA CYS A 303 3.63 -17.33 -5.26
C CYS A 303 4.51 -16.59 -4.24
N ALA A 304 3.90 -15.70 -3.45
CA ALA A 304 4.58 -14.91 -2.42
C ALA A 304 5.21 -15.75 -1.30
N LEU A 305 4.46 -16.75 -0.81
CA LEU A 305 4.82 -17.59 0.32
C LEU A 305 5.37 -18.97 -0.11
N ASN A 306 5.38 -19.27 -1.42
CA ASN A 306 5.77 -20.58 -1.98
C ASN A 306 4.92 -21.75 -1.48
N TYR A 307 3.60 -21.55 -1.34
CA TYR A 307 2.70 -22.57 -0.81
C TYR A 307 2.62 -23.78 -1.77
N PRO A 308 2.79 -25.04 -1.32
CA PRO A 308 3.03 -26.18 -2.23
C PRO A 308 1.78 -26.70 -2.96
N ASN A 309 0.60 -26.66 -2.32
CA ASN A 309 -0.60 -27.35 -2.82
C ASN A 309 -1.41 -26.52 -3.85
N VAL A 310 -0.86 -25.40 -4.30
CA VAL A 310 -1.60 -24.36 -5.02
C VAL A 310 -2.05 -24.80 -6.41
N PRO A 311 -1.23 -25.49 -7.22
CA PRO A 311 -1.71 -26.00 -8.51
C PRO A 311 -2.91 -26.94 -8.39
N GLU A 312 -2.99 -27.71 -7.30
CA GLU A 312 -4.12 -28.61 -7.02
C GLU A 312 -5.35 -27.83 -6.57
N LEU A 313 -5.22 -26.97 -5.56
CA LEU A 313 -6.30 -26.10 -5.06
C LEU A 313 -6.90 -25.23 -6.18
N PHE A 314 -6.04 -24.64 -7.00
CA PHE A 314 -6.44 -23.83 -8.15
C PHE A 314 -7.21 -24.65 -9.20
N MET A 315 -6.82 -25.90 -9.45
CA MET A 315 -7.54 -26.79 -10.36
C MET A 315 -8.85 -27.33 -9.76
N ARG A 316 -8.92 -27.53 -8.43
CA ARG A 316 -10.11 -28.01 -7.71
C ARG A 316 -11.29 -27.05 -7.82
N TRP A 317 -11.06 -25.74 -7.67
CA TRP A 317 -12.13 -24.73 -7.75
C TRP A 317 -12.42 -24.24 -9.19
N ARG A 318 -11.80 -24.85 -10.21
CA ARG A 318 -11.98 -24.52 -11.63
C ARG A 318 -13.12 -25.28 -12.31
N VAL A 319 -13.80 -26.17 -11.59
CA VAL A 319 -14.69 -27.18 -12.19
C VAL A 319 -16.08 -26.61 -12.52
N THR A 320 -16.47 -25.45 -11.97
CA THR A 320 -17.71 -24.74 -12.36
C THR A 320 -17.45 -23.73 -13.50
N LEU A 321 -18.31 -23.77 -14.51
CA LEU A 321 -18.27 -23.03 -15.80
C LEU A 321 -19.69 -22.43 -16.05
N PRO A 322 -19.89 -21.39 -16.90
CA PRO A 322 -19.15 -21.15 -18.15
C PRO A 322 -18.78 -19.69 -18.54
N GLN A 323 -17.81 -19.61 -19.46
CA GLN A 323 -17.69 -18.65 -20.58
C GLN A 323 -17.98 -17.14 -20.36
N CYS A 324 -16.92 -16.32 -20.31
CA CYS A 324 -16.75 -15.13 -21.17
C CYS A 324 -15.42 -14.40 -20.91
N VAL A 325 -14.42 -14.58 -21.79
CA VAL A 325 -13.13 -13.85 -21.82
C VAL A 325 -12.25 -14.08 -20.56
N LEU A 326 -10.91 -14.05 -20.67
CA LEU A 326 -9.95 -14.24 -19.56
C LEU A 326 -9.78 -15.66 -18.99
N ALA A 327 -9.57 -16.67 -19.84
CA ALA A 327 -8.85 -17.90 -19.41
C ALA A 327 -7.31 -17.72 -19.41
N THR A 328 -6.83 -16.58 -19.90
CA THR A 328 -5.42 -16.15 -19.94
C THR A 328 -4.79 -16.05 -18.54
N PRO A 329 -5.39 -15.30 -17.58
CA PRO A 329 -4.81 -15.08 -16.26
C PRO A 329 -4.50 -16.37 -15.50
N ASP A 330 -5.26 -17.45 -15.73
CA ASP A 330 -5.08 -18.75 -15.08
C ASP A 330 -3.79 -19.45 -15.48
N MET A 331 -3.42 -19.37 -16.76
CA MET A 331 -2.19 -19.96 -17.24
C MET A 331 -1.01 -19.11 -16.79
N SER A 332 -1.06 -17.78 -16.90
CA SER A 332 0.01 -16.92 -16.38
C SER A 332 0.18 -17.07 -14.86
N ARG A 333 -0.91 -17.18 -14.09
CA ARG A 333 -0.91 -17.51 -12.65
C ARG A 333 -0.06 -18.74 -12.32
N LEU A 334 -0.35 -19.88 -12.94
CA LEU A 334 0.42 -21.13 -12.74
C LEU A 334 1.86 -21.03 -13.26
N MET A 335 2.08 -20.31 -14.35
CA MET A 335 3.41 -20.11 -14.93
C MET A 335 4.28 -19.18 -14.07
N PHE A 336 3.69 -18.18 -13.40
CA PHE A 336 4.36 -17.38 -12.39
C PHE A 336 4.70 -18.19 -11.14
N TYR A 337 3.83 -19.10 -10.72
CA TYR A 337 4.12 -20.00 -9.60
C TYR A 337 5.37 -20.84 -9.86
N TYR A 338 5.48 -21.48 -11.03
CA TYR A 338 6.70 -22.22 -11.38
C TYR A 338 7.93 -21.31 -11.51
N SER A 339 7.83 -20.19 -12.25
CA SER A 339 8.99 -19.31 -12.52
C SER A 339 9.42 -18.38 -11.38
N ARG A 340 8.58 -18.13 -10.36
CA ARG A 340 8.91 -17.17 -9.28
C ARG A 340 8.84 -17.76 -7.88
N SER A 341 7.97 -18.74 -7.64
CA SER A 341 7.98 -19.48 -6.37
C SER A 341 8.95 -20.67 -6.42
N GLY A 342 9.25 -21.19 -7.61
CA GLY A 342 9.99 -22.45 -7.74
C GLY A 342 9.12 -23.67 -7.40
N GLY A 343 7.82 -23.56 -7.67
CA GLY A 343 6.91 -24.70 -7.67
C GLY A 343 6.71 -25.39 -6.32
N GLY A 344 6.78 -24.64 -5.21
CA GLY A 344 6.58 -25.17 -3.85
C GLY A 344 7.81 -25.84 -3.22
N LYS A 345 8.96 -25.84 -3.90
CA LYS A 345 10.18 -26.49 -3.40
C LYS A 345 10.85 -25.63 -2.31
N PRO A 346 11.39 -26.22 -1.23
CA PRO A 346 12.08 -25.49 -0.17
C PRO A 346 13.41 -24.89 -0.65
N CYS A 347 13.90 -23.88 0.07
CA CYS A 347 15.20 -23.28 -0.19
C CYS A 347 16.34 -24.31 0.03
N PRO A 348 17.25 -24.52 -0.95
CA PRO A 348 18.35 -25.49 -0.82
C PRO A 348 19.40 -25.09 0.23
N MET A 349 19.47 -23.81 0.61
CA MET A 349 20.50 -23.28 1.50
C MET A 349 20.13 -23.40 2.99
N CYS A 350 18.83 -23.43 3.33
CA CYS A 350 18.36 -23.49 4.72
C CYS A 350 17.17 -24.44 4.96
N GLY A 351 16.70 -25.14 3.93
CA GLY A 351 15.59 -26.10 4.01
C GLY A 351 14.19 -25.49 4.19
N GLU A 352 14.07 -24.16 4.23
CA GLU A 352 12.79 -23.51 4.55
C GLU A 352 11.77 -23.67 3.41
N PRO A 353 10.55 -24.19 3.66
CA PRO A 353 9.54 -24.40 2.63
C PRO A 353 8.93 -23.09 2.14
N PHE A 354 8.77 -22.12 3.04
CA PHE A 354 8.27 -20.79 2.70
C PHE A 354 9.38 -19.94 2.09
N ASN A 355 9.01 -19.10 1.12
CA ASN A 355 9.98 -18.24 0.44
C ASN A 355 10.67 -17.29 1.46
N HIS A 356 11.82 -16.73 1.11
CA HIS A 356 12.58 -15.80 1.98
C HIS A 356 11.90 -14.45 2.28
N ARG A 357 10.60 -14.34 2.01
CA ARG A 357 9.73 -13.23 2.41
C ARG A 357 9.32 -13.46 3.87
N ASN A 358 9.60 -12.50 4.75
CA ASN A 358 9.20 -12.58 6.16
C ASN A 358 7.70 -12.89 6.30
N VAL A 359 7.38 -14.10 6.76
CA VAL A 359 6.34 -14.29 7.79
C VAL A 359 6.65 -13.30 8.92
N GLY A 360 5.62 -12.59 9.39
CA GLY A 360 5.71 -11.24 9.98
C GLY A 360 6.72 -11.04 11.10
N VAL A 361 7.07 -9.79 11.47
CA VAL A 361 8.18 -9.47 12.40
C VAL A 361 8.16 -10.30 13.69
N TYR A 362 6.98 -10.64 14.22
CA TYR A 362 6.82 -11.54 15.35
C TYR A 362 7.26 -13.00 15.06
N GLN A 363 6.85 -13.57 13.92
CA GLN A 363 7.38 -14.84 13.43
C GLN A 363 8.87 -14.73 13.07
N TRP A 364 9.32 -13.63 12.46
CA TRP A 364 10.74 -13.38 12.14
C TRP A 364 11.64 -13.42 13.38
N MET A 365 11.20 -12.87 14.51
CA MET A 365 11.92 -12.97 15.78
C MET A 365 12.00 -14.41 16.30
N GLN A 366 10.97 -15.23 16.05
CA GLN A 366 10.91 -16.65 16.39
C GLN A 366 11.65 -17.54 15.36
N THR A 367 11.87 -17.05 14.14
CA THR A 367 12.52 -17.79 13.05
C THR A 367 13.93 -18.23 13.48
N PRO A 368 14.28 -19.53 13.33
CA PRO A 368 15.59 -20.05 13.65
C PRO A 368 16.76 -19.25 13.02
N PRO A 369 17.86 -19.02 13.76
CA PRO A 369 18.98 -18.23 13.26
C PRO A 369 19.56 -18.70 11.91
N HIS A 370 19.56 -20.02 11.64
CA HIS A 370 20.07 -20.57 10.38
C HIS A 370 19.24 -20.16 9.15
N GLN A 371 17.96 -19.84 9.33
CA GLN A 371 17.06 -19.35 8.27
C GLN A 371 17.17 -17.84 8.13
N ARG A 372 17.25 -17.12 9.27
CA ARG A 372 17.48 -15.66 9.29
C ARG A 372 18.80 -15.24 8.65
N LEU A 373 19.82 -16.08 8.77
CA LEU A 373 21.15 -15.88 8.20
C LEU A 373 21.34 -16.62 6.86
N CYS A 374 20.25 -17.06 6.21
CA CYS A 374 20.35 -17.79 4.95
C CYS A 374 21.09 -16.97 3.88
N PRO A 375 22.11 -17.53 3.19
CA PRO A 375 22.84 -16.84 2.12
C PRO A 375 21.94 -16.35 0.99
N ALA A 376 20.91 -17.11 0.61
CA ALA A 376 19.96 -16.71 -0.44
C ALA A 376 19.12 -15.49 -0.01
N LEU A 377 18.75 -15.37 1.28
CA LEU A 377 18.12 -14.16 1.81
C LEU A 377 19.10 -12.97 1.85
N LYS A 378 20.39 -13.21 2.09
CA LYS A 378 21.40 -12.14 2.02
C LYS A 378 21.54 -11.63 0.59
N MET A 379 21.73 -12.53 -0.38
CA MET A 379 21.79 -12.18 -1.81
C MET A 379 20.52 -11.43 -2.26
N ALA A 380 19.35 -11.90 -1.84
CA ALA A 380 18.07 -11.23 -2.07
C ALA A 380 18.03 -9.76 -1.63
N ARG A 381 18.76 -9.38 -0.58
CA ARG A 381 18.75 -8.01 -0.02
C ARG A 381 19.74 -7.04 -0.68
N VAL A 382 20.83 -7.52 -1.29
CA VAL A 382 21.94 -6.67 -1.80
C VAL A 382 22.42 -7.01 -3.23
N GLU A 383 22.04 -8.17 -3.74
CA GLU A 383 22.57 -8.81 -4.94
C GLU A 383 21.42 -9.50 -5.71
N LYS A 384 20.27 -8.82 -5.84
CA LYS A 384 19.07 -9.36 -6.50
C LYS A 384 19.35 -9.95 -7.89
N GLY A 385 20.24 -9.33 -8.67
CA GLY A 385 20.67 -9.85 -9.96
C GLY A 385 21.40 -11.21 -9.87
N GLU A 386 22.35 -11.36 -8.93
CA GLU A 386 23.04 -12.63 -8.69
C GLU A 386 22.07 -13.72 -8.19
N LEU A 387 21.05 -13.32 -7.42
CA LEU A 387 19.99 -14.22 -6.98
C LEU A 387 19.19 -14.77 -8.17
N GLU A 388 18.87 -13.95 -9.16
CA GLU A 388 18.13 -14.40 -10.36
C GLU A 388 19.00 -15.24 -11.32
N GLU A 389 20.33 -15.19 -11.22
CA GLU A 389 21.26 -16.08 -11.94
C GLU A 389 21.55 -17.40 -11.21
N CYS A 390 21.19 -17.49 -9.92
CA CYS A 390 21.57 -18.60 -9.05
C CYS A 390 20.72 -19.86 -9.33
N ARG A 391 21.16 -20.71 -10.28
CA ARG A 391 20.47 -21.95 -10.70
C ARG A 391 20.24 -23.01 -9.62
N THR A 392 20.87 -22.88 -8.45
CA THR A 392 20.56 -23.77 -7.31
C THR A 392 19.20 -23.46 -6.71
N LEU A 393 18.73 -22.22 -6.81
CA LEU A 393 17.47 -21.77 -6.22
C LEU A 393 16.26 -22.28 -7.04
N PRO A 394 15.18 -22.75 -6.39
CA PRO A 394 14.10 -23.43 -7.11
C PRO A 394 13.38 -22.59 -8.15
N GLN A 395 13.27 -21.27 -7.96
CA GLN A 395 12.67 -20.35 -8.94
C GLN A 395 13.48 -20.24 -10.24
N ASN A 396 14.78 -20.56 -10.21
CA ASN A 396 15.70 -20.55 -11.35
C ASN A 396 15.96 -21.98 -11.89
N ALA A 397 15.25 -22.99 -11.40
CA ALA A 397 15.35 -24.36 -11.92
C ALA A 397 14.66 -24.48 -13.30
N ASP A 398 14.94 -25.57 -14.02
CA ASP A 398 14.21 -25.88 -15.26
C ASP A 398 12.74 -26.27 -14.95
N TRP A 399 11.80 -25.44 -15.41
CA TRP A 399 10.36 -25.68 -15.35
C TRP A 399 9.72 -25.88 -16.73
N SER A 400 10.53 -26.00 -17.80
CA SER A 400 10.08 -26.12 -19.18
C SER A 400 9.10 -27.27 -19.38
N GLN A 401 9.29 -28.42 -18.73
CA GLN A 401 8.37 -29.55 -18.86
C GLN A 401 6.93 -29.17 -18.43
N LYS A 402 6.78 -28.39 -17.35
CA LYS A 402 5.48 -27.89 -16.89
C LYS A 402 4.97 -26.77 -17.79
N ALA A 403 5.87 -25.89 -18.25
CA ALA A 403 5.57 -24.82 -19.19
C ALA A 403 4.92 -25.32 -20.49
N PHE A 404 5.55 -26.30 -21.14
CA PHE A 404 5.05 -26.89 -22.38
C PHE A 404 3.79 -27.74 -22.17
N GLN A 405 3.63 -28.41 -21.01
CA GLN A 405 2.37 -29.07 -20.65
C GLN A 405 1.20 -28.07 -20.51
N LEU A 406 1.45 -26.88 -19.95
CA LEU A 406 0.45 -25.82 -19.84
C LEU A 406 0.15 -25.17 -21.20
N TRP A 407 1.13 -25.06 -22.10
CA TRP A 407 0.91 -24.66 -23.51
C TRP A 407 0.03 -25.67 -24.27
N ASP A 408 0.32 -26.97 -24.18
CA ASP A 408 -0.54 -27.97 -24.83
C ASP A 408 -1.95 -28.00 -24.25
N LEU A 409 -2.09 -27.75 -22.94
CA LEU A 409 -3.40 -27.61 -22.30
C LEU A 409 -4.13 -26.33 -22.74
N SER A 410 -3.44 -25.20 -22.91
CA SER A 410 -4.05 -23.96 -23.40
C SER A 410 -4.56 -24.12 -24.83
N ARG A 411 -3.75 -24.71 -25.73
CA ARG A 411 -4.16 -25.04 -27.11
C ARG A 411 -5.36 -25.98 -27.15
N ARG A 412 -5.37 -27.06 -26.35
CA ARG A 412 -6.52 -28.00 -26.27
C ARG A 412 -7.81 -27.36 -25.77
N ARG A 413 -7.73 -26.22 -25.09
CA ARG A 413 -8.87 -25.46 -24.54
C ARG A 413 -9.12 -24.14 -25.29
N SER A 414 -8.44 -23.90 -26.42
CA SER A 414 -8.53 -22.67 -27.22
C SER A 414 -8.27 -21.39 -26.41
N ILE A 415 -7.35 -21.44 -25.45
CA ILE A 415 -6.95 -20.30 -24.62
C ILE A 415 -5.79 -19.57 -25.32
N GLU A 416 -6.04 -18.38 -25.86
CA GLU A 416 -4.98 -17.48 -26.37
C GLU A 416 -4.03 -17.10 -25.21
N TRP A 417 -2.75 -16.89 -25.53
CA TRP A 417 -1.74 -16.36 -24.60
C TRP A 417 -1.38 -14.93 -24.97
N ALA A 418 -1.44 -14.02 -23.99
CA ALA A 418 -0.98 -12.65 -24.12
C ALA A 418 0.48 -12.55 -23.64
N THR A 419 1.00 -11.32 -23.60
CA THR A 419 2.41 -11.06 -23.25
C THR A 419 2.81 -11.58 -21.88
N VAL A 420 1.86 -11.60 -20.94
CA VAL A 420 2.05 -12.04 -19.55
C VAL A 420 2.30 -13.54 -19.49
N GLU A 421 1.50 -14.35 -20.20
CA GLU A 421 1.67 -15.80 -20.29
C GLU A 421 2.96 -16.16 -21.00
N TRP A 422 3.24 -15.51 -22.15
CA TRP A 422 4.49 -15.69 -22.90
C TRP A 422 5.73 -15.34 -22.08
N ARG A 423 5.70 -14.25 -21.31
CA ARG A 423 6.80 -13.87 -20.40
C ARG A 423 7.04 -14.94 -19.35
N ALA A 424 5.99 -15.42 -18.67
CA ALA A 424 6.11 -16.46 -17.66
C ALA A 424 6.57 -17.81 -18.26
N PHE A 425 6.22 -18.07 -19.53
CA PHE A 425 6.71 -19.21 -20.32
C PHE A 425 8.21 -19.13 -20.62
N LEU A 426 8.71 -17.99 -21.12
CA LEU A 426 10.15 -17.81 -21.30
C LEU A 426 10.90 -17.91 -19.96
N LEU A 427 10.37 -17.34 -18.87
CA LEU A 427 10.98 -17.45 -17.53
C LEU A 427 11.09 -18.91 -17.05
N CYS A 428 10.05 -19.73 -17.24
CA CYS A 428 10.12 -21.17 -16.92
C CYS A 428 11.17 -21.94 -17.74
N CYS A 429 11.56 -21.40 -18.90
CA CYS A 429 12.55 -21.99 -19.79
C CYS A 429 13.94 -21.31 -19.69
N MET A 430 14.12 -20.30 -18.83
CA MET A 430 15.29 -19.40 -18.81
C MET A 430 16.63 -20.12 -18.75
N PHE A 431 16.70 -21.26 -18.03
CA PHE A 431 17.91 -22.07 -17.90
C PHE A 431 17.74 -23.50 -18.44
N SER A 432 16.72 -23.73 -19.27
CA SER A 432 16.40 -25.03 -19.87
C SER A 432 17.15 -25.24 -21.20
N PRO A 433 17.53 -26.49 -21.57
CA PRO A 433 17.97 -26.80 -22.95
C PRO A 433 16.89 -26.53 -24.01
N ARG A 434 15.61 -26.33 -23.62
CA ARG A 434 14.50 -26.02 -24.54
C ARG A 434 14.23 -24.51 -24.70
N ALA A 435 15.14 -23.65 -24.24
CA ALA A 435 14.96 -22.20 -24.28
C ALA A 435 14.77 -21.65 -25.70
N LEU A 436 15.54 -22.11 -26.68
CA LEU A 436 15.40 -21.66 -28.07
C LEU A 436 14.11 -22.19 -28.73
N GLU A 437 13.69 -23.42 -28.41
CA GLU A 437 12.37 -23.94 -28.81
C GLU A 437 11.23 -23.07 -28.27
N ALA A 438 11.36 -22.56 -27.04
CA ALA A 438 10.39 -21.65 -26.44
C ALA A 438 10.34 -20.28 -27.14
N VAL A 439 11.49 -19.77 -27.63
CA VAL A 439 11.59 -18.56 -28.46
C VAL A 439 10.95 -18.75 -29.83
N GLU A 440 11.27 -19.85 -30.53
CA GLU A 440 10.66 -20.19 -31.83
C GLU A 440 9.13 -20.31 -31.72
N LEU A 441 8.65 -20.98 -30.67
CA LEU A 441 7.22 -21.16 -30.42
C LEU A 441 6.52 -19.82 -30.18
N LEU A 442 7.14 -18.92 -29.42
CA LEU A 442 6.64 -17.57 -29.19
C LEU A 442 6.60 -16.75 -30.49
N ASN A 443 7.69 -16.73 -31.26
CA ASN A 443 7.75 -15.99 -32.54
C ASN A 443 6.73 -16.51 -33.56
N LYS A 444 6.33 -17.78 -33.48
CA LYS A 444 5.28 -18.39 -34.31
C LYS A 444 3.86 -17.99 -33.91
N HIS A 445 3.64 -17.59 -32.66
CA HIS A 445 2.30 -17.44 -32.08
C HIS A 445 1.99 -16.06 -31.49
N LEU A 446 2.99 -15.18 -31.35
CA LEU A 446 2.83 -13.79 -30.93
C LEU A 446 3.59 -12.86 -31.90
N ASP A 447 2.86 -11.90 -32.48
CA ASP A 447 3.44 -10.81 -33.25
C ASP A 447 4.33 -9.92 -32.36
N GLU A 448 5.54 -9.62 -32.83
CA GLU A 448 6.53 -8.76 -32.18
C GLU A 448 6.00 -7.34 -31.91
N SER A 449 5.04 -6.87 -32.71
CA SER A 449 4.33 -5.60 -32.47
C SER A 449 3.52 -5.62 -31.16
N ARG A 450 2.99 -6.79 -30.75
CA ARG A 450 2.18 -6.98 -29.55
C ARG A 450 3.00 -7.15 -28.26
N MET A 451 4.34 -7.28 -28.36
CA MET A 451 5.16 -7.49 -27.17
C MET A 451 5.17 -6.25 -26.26
N ASP A 452 5.12 -6.48 -24.95
CA ASP A 452 5.35 -5.44 -23.94
C ASP A 452 6.85 -5.31 -23.60
N ASP A 453 7.19 -4.25 -22.88
CA ASP A 453 8.57 -3.91 -22.53
C ASP A 453 9.25 -4.99 -21.64
N PHE A 454 8.48 -5.74 -20.85
CA PHE A 454 9.00 -6.81 -19.99
C PHE A 454 9.16 -8.12 -20.75
N LEU A 455 8.30 -8.42 -21.72
CA LEU A 455 8.45 -9.57 -22.60
C LEU A 455 9.68 -9.39 -23.49
N ARG A 456 9.90 -8.19 -24.07
CA ARG A 456 11.13 -7.88 -24.83
C ARG A 456 12.39 -8.05 -23.98
N ALA A 457 12.38 -7.57 -22.73
CA ALA A 457 13.50 -7.77 -21.80
C ALA A 457 13.72 -9.26 -21.48
N THR A 458 12.65 -10.03 -21.22
CA THR A 458 12.73 -11.47 -20.93
C THR A 458 13.24 -12.28 -22.14
N TYR A 459 12.84 -11.88 -23.35
CA TYR A 459 13.31 -12.46 -24.61
C TYR A 459 14.83 -12.24 -24.77
N LEU A 460 15.31 -11.00 -24.63
CA LEU A 460 16.75 -10.70 -24.72
C LEU A 460 17.55 -11.35 -23.58
N ARG A 461 16.99 -11.46 -22.37
CA ARG A 461 17.60 -12.19 -21.26
C ARG A 461 17.75 -13.68 -21.56
N LEU A 462 16.76 -14.30 -22.18
CA LEU A 462 16.86 -15.70 -22.61
C LEU A 462 17.94 -15.85 -23.70
N LEU A 463 17.96 -14.96 -24.70
CA LEU A 463 19.04 -14.97 -25.71
C LEU A 463 20.43 -14.83 -25.08
N ARG A 464 20.63 -13.95 -24.08
CA ARG A 464 21.89 -13.80 -23.33
C ARG A 464 22.45 -15.12 -22.80
N HIS A 465 21.60 -16.10 -22.47
CA HIS A 465 22.03 -17.39 -21.92
C HIS A 465 22.22 -18.50 -22.95
N HIS A 466 21.58 -18.42 -24.13
CA HIS A 466 21.46 -19.56 -25.06
C HIS A 466 21.86 -19.25 -26.50
N ALA A 467 21.80 -17.98 -26.92
CA ALA A 467 22.16 -17.50 -28.27
C ALA A 467 22.46 -15.98 -28.24
N PRO A 468 23.50 -15.52 -27.51
CA PRO A 468 23.77 -14.10 -27.31
C PRO A 468 23.99 -13.33 -28.62
N GLU A 469 24.52 -14.00 -29.66
CA GLU A 469 24.71 -13.47 -31.00
C GLU A 469 23.41 -13.03 -31.70
N GLN A 470 22.26 -13.61 -31.33
CA GLN A 470 20.95 -13.23 -31.88
C GLN A 470 20.41 -11.90 -31.31
N ALA A 471 20.99 -11.39 -30.22
CA ALA A 471 20.50 -10.18 -29.56
C ALA A 471 20.62 -8.93 -30.44
N VAL A 472 21.74 -8.76 -31.15
CA VAL A 472 21.94 -7.61 -32.05
C VAL A 472 21.02 -7.69 -33.28
N ILE A 473 20.86 -8.88 -33.86
CA ILE A 473 19.92 -9.12 -34.98
C ILE A 473 18.48 -8.79 -34.56
N THR A 474 18.11 -9.14 -33.33
CA THR A 474 16.80 -8.82 -32.75
C THR A 474 16.62 -7.32 -32.56
N LEU A 475 17.64 -6.61 -32.05
CA LEU A 475 17.62 -5.14 -31.91
C LEU A 475 17.42 -4.44 -33.26
N GLU A 476 18.13 -4.88 -34.29
CA GLU A 476 18.07 -4.27 -35.62
C GLU A 476 16.70 -4.48 -36.26
N ARG A 477 16.18 -5.72 -36.23
CA ARG A 477 14.80 -6.01 -36.66
C ARG A 477 13.78 -5.13 -35.94
N TRP A 478 13.91 -4.93 -34.62
CA TRP A 478 13.01 -4.06 -33.85
C TRP A 478 13.16 -2.58 -34.20
N LYS A 479 14.37 -2.10 -34.48
CA LYS A 479 14.61 -0.71 -34.95
C LYS A 479 14.03 -0.47 -36.35
N GLU A 480 14.22 -1.42 -37.28
CA GLU A 480 13.67 -1.39 -38.65
C GLU A 480 12.13 -1.31 -38.65
N HIS A 481 11.47 -2.10 -37.80
CA HIS A 481 10.02 -2.10 -37.66
C HIS A 481 9.49 -0.98 -36.74
N HIS A 482 10.37 -0.09 -36.28
CA HIS A 482 10.06 1.04 -35.38
C HIS A 482 9.33 0.64 -34.09
N TYR A 483 9.59 -0.56 -33.57
CA TYR A 483 8.98 -1.01 -32.32
C TYR A 483 9.52 -0.25 -31.10
N LYS A 484 8.67 -0.10 -30.07
CA LYS A 484 9.09 0.49 -28.80
C LYS A 484 10.01 -0.49 -28.07
N ILE A 485 11.24 -0.04 -27.78
CA ILE A 485 12.21 -0.77 -26.97
C ILE A 485 12.49 0.03 -25.70
N SER A 486 12.33 -0.60 -24.54
CA SER A 486 12.57 0.01 -23.23
C SER A 486 14.06 -0.01 -22.85
N PRO A 487 14.52 0.90 -21.97
CA PRO A 487 15.87 0.85 -21.41
C PRO A 487 16.21 -0.49 -20.74
N ILE A 488 15.23 -1.15 -20.10
CA ILE A 488 15.42 -2.46 -19.45
C ILE A 488 15.75 -3.52 -20.51
N ALA A 489 15.00 -3.57 -21.61
CA ALA A 489 15.26 -4.49 -22.71
C ALA A 489 16.63 -4.21 -23.37
N LEU A 490 16.96 -2.93 -23.59
CA LEU A 490 18.26 -2.54 -24.14
C LEU A 490 19.44 -2.94 -23.23
N GLN A 491 19.28 -2.90 -21.91
CA GLN A 491 20.32 -3.30 -20.96
C GLN A 491 20.50 -4.82 -20.87
N GLU A 492 19.41 -5.61 -20.96
CA GLU A 492 19.52 -7.08 -21.14
C GLU A 492 20.23 -7.41 -22.46
N GLY A 493 19.89 -6.72 -23.55
CA GLY A 493 20.54 -6.87 -24.84
C GLY A 493 22.02 -6.43 -24.86
N LEU A 494 22.39 -5.39 -24.11
CA LEU A 494 23.80 -4.99 -23.92
C LEU A 494 24.62 -6.07 -23.20
N MET A 495 24.05 -6.70 -22.16
CA MET A 495 24.68 -7.84 -21.50
C MET A 495 24.75 -9.07 -22.42
N ALA A 496 23.73 -9.29 -23.27
CA ALA A 496 23.75 -10.34 -24.29
C ALA A 496 24.87 -10.11 -25.32
N ALA A 497 24.99 -8.90 -25.85
CA ALA A 497 26.06 -8.54 -26.78
C ALA A 497 27.45 -8.76 -26.15
N ALA A 498 27.65 -8.31 -24.90
CA ALA A 498 28.90 -8.53 -24.17
C ALA A 498 29.24 -10.02 -23.93
N ALA A 499 28.23 -10.89 -23.86
CA ALA A 499 28.40 -12.34 -23.69
C ALA A 499 28.80 -13.08 -24.98
N VAL A 500 28.75 -12.44 -26.16
CA VAL A 500 29.24 -13.03 -27.42
C VAL A 500 30.75 -13.32 -27.32
N GLU A 501 31.17 -14.48 -27.81
CA GLU A 501 32.60 -14.88 -27.76
C GLU A 501 33.43 -14.30 -28.91
N ASP A 502 32.86 -14.17 -30.12
CA ASP A 502 33.53 -13.48 -31.23
C ASP A 502 33.71 -11.98 -30.95
N ALA A 503 34.94 -11.48 -31.05
CA ALA A 503 35.30 -10.12 -30.67
C ALA A 503 34.73 -9.05 -31.62
N ALA A 504 34.67 -9.32 -32.92
CA ALA A 504 34.11 -8.37 -33.89
C ALA A 504 32.60 -8.21 -33.68
N SER A 505 31.88 -9.33 -33.54
CA SER A 505 30.43 -9.36 -33.28
C SER A 505 30.07 -8.78 -31.91
N ARG A 506 30.88 -9.06 -30.87
CA ARG A 506 30.72 -8.49 -29.53
C ARG A 506 30.89 -6.98 -29.55
N TYR A 507 32.00 -6.47 -30.09
CA TYR A 507 32.24 -5.03 -30.20
C TYR A 507 31.11 -4.33 -30.96
N TYR A 508 30.70 -4.88 -32.12
CA TYR A 508 29.57 -4.37 -32.89
C TYR A 508 28.29 -4.30 -32.05
N GLY A 509 27.86 -5.42 -31.46
CA GLY A 509 26.65 -5.47 -30.65
C GLY A 509 26.67 -4.50 -29.46
N VAL A 510 27.80 -4.42 -28.74
CA VAL A 510 27.99 -3.49 -27.61
C VAL A 510 27.81 -2.03 -28.07
N CYS A 511 28.41 -1.63 -29.20
CA CYS A 511 28.20 -0.30 -29.77
C CYS A 511 26.72 -0.04 -30.11
N ARG A 512 26.05 -0.97 -30.81
CA ARG A 512 24.65 -0.79 -31.26
C ARG A 512 23.66 -0.69 -30.09
N PHE A 513 23.85 -1.47 -29.02
CA PHE A 513 23.04 -1.36 -27.80
C PHE A 513 23.36 -0.08 -27.01
N TRP A 514 24.63 0.33 -26.94
CA TRP A 514 25.02 1.57 -26.27
C TRP A 514 24.46 2.83 -26.96
N GLU A 515 24.55 2.90 -28.29
CA GLU A 515 23.89 3.93 -29.11
C GLU A 515 22.39 4.01 -28.80
N ALA A 516 21.71 2.86 -28.77
CA ALA A 516 20.28 2.77 -28.48
C ALA A 516 19.91 3.20 -27.04
N ILE A 517 20.81 3.01 -26.06
CA ILE A 517 20.62 3.46 -24.67
C ILE A 517 20.77 4.99 -24.58
N LEU A 518 21.77 5.56 -25.26
CA LEU A 518 21.97 7.01 -25.34
C LEU A 518 20.83 7.72 -26.07
N GLU A 519 20.29 7.14 -27.15
CA GLU A 519 19.08 7.60 -27.84
C GLU A 519 17.84 7.70 -26.92
N LYS A 520 17.85 7.05 -25.75
CA LYS A 520 16.77 7.05 -24.75
C LYS A 520 17.07 7.89 -23.51
N ASP A 521 18.21 8.57 -23.45
CA ASP A 521 18.71 9.29 -22.26
C ASP A 521 18.69 8.42 -20.99
N ALA A 522 19.05 7.15 -21.14
CA ALA A 522 19.02 6.16 -20.07
C ALA A 522 20.43 5.86 -19.54
N TYR A 523 20.55 5.77 -18.21
CA TYR A 523 21.80 5.36 -17.54
C TYR A 523 21.90 3.83 -17.43
N ILE A 524 23.11 3.33 -17.17
CA ILE A 524 23.37 1.90 -16.93
C ILE A 524 23.05 1.54 -15.46
N MET A 525 22.14 0.60 -15.26
CA MET A 525 21.75 0.13 -13.92
C MET A 525 22.91 -0.57 -13.20
N PRO A 526 22.97 -0.52 -11.84
CA PRO A 526 24.05 -1.14 -11.06
C PRO A 526 24.26 -2.64 -11.31
N PHE A 527 23.20 -3.40 -11.62
CA PHE A 527 23.32 -4.80 -12.02
C PHE A 527 24.02 -4.97 -13.36
N THR A 528 23.55 -4.27 -14.40
CA THR A 528 24.14 -4.26 -15.74
C THR A 528 25.61 -3.86 -15.70
N LYS A 529 25.95 -2.81 -14.92
CA LYS A 529 27.33 -2.38 -14.70
C LYS A 529 28.20 -3.48 -14.06
N ARG A 530 27.72 -4.16 -13.02
CA ARG A 530 28.43 -5.30 -12.39
C ARG A 530 28.63 -6.47 -13.37
N ASN A 531 27.62 -6.83 -14.16
CA ASN A 531 27.71 -7.91 -15.13
C ASN A 531 28.74 -7.61 -16.23
N LEU A 532 28.71 -6.39 -16.79
CA LEU A 532 29.69 -5.91 -17.78
C LEU A 532 31.11 -5.84 -17.21
N GLN A 533 31.28 -5.38 -15.96
CA GLN A 533 32.57 -5.41 -15.26
C GLN A 533 33.11 -6.84 -15.12
N GLY A 534 32.27 -7.80 -14.73
CA GLY A 534 32.63 -9.21 -14.62
C GLY A 534 33.08 -9.82 -15.95
N ARG A 535 32.30 -9.61 -17.02
CA ARG A 535 32.66 -10.08 -18.38
C ARG A 535 33.92 -9.40 -18.90
N TYR A 536 34.08 -8.10 -18.69
CA TYR A 536 35.29 -7.36 -19.08
C TYR A 536 36.54 -7.86 -18.36
N ALA A 537 36.45 -8.14 -17.06
CA ALA A 537 37.54 -8.74 -16.29
C ALA A 537 37.90 -10.16 -16.78
N ALA A 538 36.91 -10.99 -17.13
CA ALA A 538 37.13 -12.32 -17.69
C ALA A 538 37.81 -12.26 -19.07
N LEU A 539 37.37 -11.34 -19.95
CA LEU A 539 37.99 -11.11 -21.26
C LEU A 539 39.44 -10.61 -21.12
N LYS A 540 39.73 -9.72 -20.15
CA LYS A 540 41.11 -9.26 -19.86
C LYS A 540 42.07 -10.37 -19.42
N GLN A 541 41.56 -11.49 -18.89
CA GLN A 541 42.39 -12.64 -18.53
C GLN A 541 42.72 -13.56 -19.72
N GLN A 542 42.04 -13.39 -20.86
CA GLN A 542 42.23 -14.20 -22.07
C GLN A 542 43.11 -13.44 -23.07
N VAL A 543 44.34 -13.91 -23.26
CA VAL A 543 45.33 -13.24 -24.13
C VAL A 543 44.84 -13.19 -25.58
N GLY A 544 44.67 -11.97 -26.11
CA GLY A 544 44.27 -11.72 -27.49
C GLY A 544 42.78 -11.49 -27.75
N ASN A 545 41.91 -11.61 -26.74
CA ASN A 545 40.44 -11.56 -26.92
C ASN A 545 39.80 -10.16 -26.85
N LEU A 546 40.58 -9.08 -26.67
CA LEU A 546 40.09 -7.69 -26.62
C LEU A 546 40.85 -6.82 -27.63
N SER A 547 40.12 -6.09 -28.47
CA SER A 547 40.71 -4.99 -29.26
C SER A 547 40.87 -3.73 -28.40
N ARG A 548 41.58 -2.73 -28.91
CA ARG A 548 41.73 -1.43 -28.21
C ARG A 548 40.41 -0.67 -28.20
N GLU A 549 39.67 -0.75 -29.29
CA GLU A 549 38.35 -0.16 -29.51
C GLU A 549 37.34 -0.78 -28.54
N GLU A 550 37.40 -2.10 -28.37
CA GLU A 550 36.58 -2.84 -27.42
C GLU A 550 36.91 -2.51 -25.96
N THR A 551 38.21 -2.42 -25.64
CA THR A 551 38.71 -1.95 -24.32
C THR A 551 38.13 -0.57 -24.00
N ASN A 552 38.21 0.37 -24.94
CA ASN A 552 37.71 1.73 -24.77
C ASN A 552 36.18 1.78 -24.53
N ILE A 553 35.37 1.04 -25.30
CA ILE A 553 33.91 1.10 -25.16
C ILE A 553 33.43 0.47 -23.85
N PHE A 554 34.04 -0.64 -23.40
CA PHE A 554 33.77 -1.19 -22.06
C PHE A 554 34.10 -0.19 -20.96
N GLU A 555 35.24 0.51 -21.06
CA GLU A 555 35.63 1.52 -20.06
C GLU A 555 34.69 2.74 -20.06
N VAL A 556 34.23 3.21 -21.21
CA VAL A 556 33.23 4.29 -21.31
C VAL A 556 31.89 3.87 -20.67
N ILE A 557 31.36 2.69 -21.01
CA ILE A 557 30.07 2.21 -20.50
C ILE A 557 30.14 1.95 -18.99
N ILE A 558 31.25 1.39 -18.50
CA ILE A 558 31.45 1.13 -17.07
C ILE A 558 31.70 2.44 -16.31
N ALA A 559 32.38 3.42 -16.89
CA ALA A 559 32.60 4.73 -16.26
C ALA A 559 31.37 5.65 -16.30
N ALA A 560 30.32 5.30 -17.06
CA ALA A 560 29.08 6.08 -17.09
C ALA A 560 28.45 6.21 -15.69
N GLU A 561 28.05 7.43 -15.36
CA GLU A 561 27.34 7.79 -14.12
C GLU A 561 26.00 8.45 -14.47
N PRO A 562 24.92 8.14 -13.73
CA PRO A 562 23.62 8.77 -13.93
C PRO A 562 23.64 10.24 -13.50
N ALA A 563 23.07 11.13 -14.31
CA ALA A 563 22.85 12.53 -13.91
C ALA A 563 21.91 12.65 -12.70
N GLN A 564 20.96 11.71 -12.56
CA GLN A 564 20.10 11.53 -11.39
C GLN A 564 19.84 10.03 -11.18
N LEU A 565 20.06 9.53 -9.96
CA LEU A 565 19.67 8.16 -9.56
C LEU A 565 18.15 8.09 -9.38
N SER A 566 17.52 7.01 -9.84
CA SER A 566 16.10 6.80 -9.56
C SER A 566 15.89 6.33 -8.11
N LEU A 567 14.66 6.50 -7.61
CA LEU A 567 14.22 5.93 -6.33
C LEU A 567 14.26 4.39 -6.29
N LEU A 568 14.53 3.70 -7.40
CA LEU A 568 14.82 2.26 -7.43
C LEU A 568 16.33 1.99 -7.29
N ASP A 569 17.21 2.77 -7.93
CA ASP A 569 18.66 2.62 -7.78
C ASP A 569 19.14 3.00 -6.38
N MET A 570 18.52 4.02 -5.77
CA MET A 570 18.78 4.38 -4.37
C MET A 570 18.48 3.21 -3.42
N LYS A 571 17.58 2.29 -3.79
CA LYS A 571 17.20 1.11 -2.98
C LYS A 571 18.13 -0.07 -3.16
N ASP A 572 18.79 -0.17 -4.31
CA ASP A 572 19.91 -1.09 -4.52
C ASP A 572 21.20 -0.58 -3.84
N SER A 573 21.23 0.67 -3.36
CA SER A 573 22.29 1.16 -2.47
C SER A 573 22.06 0.67 -1.03
N ALA A 574 23.07 0.00 -0.46
CA ALA A 574 22.95 -0.69 0.83
C ALA A 574 22.82 0.25 2.06
N SER A 575 22.85 1.58 1.89
CA SER A 575 22.90 2.55 2.99
C SER A 575 21.54 2.92 3.58
N ASP A 576 20.47 2.95 2.77
CA ASP A 576 19.18 3.53 3.19
C ASP A 576 18.23 2.53 3.86
N TYR A 577 18.58 1.24 3.88
CA TYR A 577 17.78 0.16 4.48
C TYR A 577 18.30 -0.35 5.83
N VAL A 578 19.13 0.41 6.53
CA VAL A 578 19.40 0.16 7.96
C VAL A 578 18.25 0.69 8.83
N VAL A 579 17.10 0.01 8.75
CA VAL A 579 16.05 0.06 9.78
C VAL A 579 16.06 -1.29 10.49
N GLY A 580 16.88 -1.43 11.53
CA GLY A 580 16.94 -2.68 12.31
C GLY A 580 18.16 -2.88 13.23
N THR A 581 19.26 -2.14 13.08
CA THR A 581 20.50 -2.39 13.87
C THR A 581 21.09 -1.17 14.60
N SER A 582 20.38 -0.04 14.66
CA SER A 582 20.65 1.01 15.65
C SER A 582 19.35 1.50 16.29
N MET A 583 19.43 1.85 17.58
CA MET A 583 18.29 2.06 18.48
C MET A 583 17.37 3.22 18.06
N LYS A 584 16.41 2.97 17.17
CA LYS A 584 15.24 3.82 16.93
C LYS A 584 13.99 3.22 17.58
N ASN A 585 13.98 3.25 18.92
CA ASN A 585 12.79 3.26 19.79
C ASN A 585 13.22 3.29 21.28
N VAL A 586 14.16 4.18 21.64
CA VAL A 586 14.29 4.62 23.04
C VAL A 586 13.35 5.79 23.21
N TYR A 587 12.28 5.60 23.99
CA TYR A 587 11.42 6.69 24.43
C TYR A 587 12.19 7.58 25.40
N THR A 588 12.80 8.65 24.87
CA THR A 588 13.30 9.75 25.70
C THR A 588 12.12 10.59 26.17
N GLN A 589 11.84 10.54 27.48
CA GLN A 589 10.90 11.49 28.09
C GLN A 589 11.32 12.93 27.77
N PRO A 590 10.38 13.86 27.56
CA PRO A 590 10.70 15.27 27.36
C PRO A 590 11.36 15.83 28.62
N SER A 591 12.66 16.12 28.56
CA SER A 591 13.36 16.81 29.65
C SER A 591 12.75 18.20 29.84
N ALA A 592 12.37 18.52 31.07
CA ALA A 592 11.71 19.77 31.40
C ALA A 592 12.50 21.00 30.92
N SER A 593 11.76 22.01 30.46
CA SER A 593 12.24 23.26 29.86
C SER A 593 13.46 23.89 30.55
N GLN A 594 14.57 24.02 29.82
CA GLN A 594 15.62 25.00 30.14
C GLN A 594 15.55 26.20 29.20
N ARG A 595 15.49 27.40 29.80
CA ARG A 595 15.35 28.68 29.09
C ARG A 595 16.64 29.02 28.31
N PRO A 596 16.55 29.66 27.12
CA PRO A 596 17.72 30.05 26.35
C PRO A 596 18.44 31.23 27.02
N ASN A 597 19.57 30.94 27.68
CA ASN A 597 20.35 31.97 28.36
C ASN A 597 21.32 32.66 27.39
N ARG A 598 20.86 33.75 26.75
CA ARG A 598 21.71 34.68 25.99
C ARG A 598 22.78 35.28 26.90
N LYS A 599 24.06 34.95 26.71
CA LYS A 599 25.17 35.88 27.00
C LYS A 599 26.17 35.93 25.86
N LYS A 600 26.52 37.16 25.50
CA LYS A 600 27.55 37.52 24.53
C LYS A 600 28.94 37.28 25.14
N THR A 601 29.89 36.90 24.30
CA THR A 601 31.25 37.47 24.33
C THR A 601 31.79 37.52 22.90
N ARG A 602 32.59 38.55 22.61
CA ARG A 602 33.17 38.84 21.29
C ARG A 602 34.64 38.35 21.24
N PRO A 603 35.28 38.33 20.05
CA PRO A 603 36.51 37.56 19.83
C PRO A 603 37.79 38.29 20.27
N ASN A 604 38.88 37.53 20.26
CA ASN A 604 40.17 38.01 19.75
C ASN A 604 40.34 37.46 18.32
#